data_AF-A0A9N9LWX9-F1
#
_entry.id   AF-A0A9N9LWX9-F1
#
_cell.length_a   1.000
_cell.length_b   1.000
_cell.length_c   1.000
_cell.angle_alpha   90.00
_cell.angle_beta   90.00
_cell.angle_gamma   90.00
#
_symmetry.space_group_name_H-M   'P 1'
#
loop_
_entity.id
_entity.type
_entity.pdbx_description
1 polymer ?
#
loop_
_entity_poly.entity_id
_entity_poly.type
_entity_poly.pdbx_seq_one_letter_code
_entity_poly.pdbx_strand_id
1 'polypeptide(L)'
;MADLPRVFGHLVQSELSKAPCTNTHEDLHTAIDTLSGLTRACESVLSDIIERGDNPNLCQTTKAKRSDPHFLFRAHKRIGGGQPVFTPEINLEFDQRFRCTTSTDDLAQRLAVHLNKFNLERQLEEKIVTHFVSMSPQLEWAFHATGQRWQEKDPDEEVGLAIFYFKILQQDPNIAIFRVEDILDFLIAERKDYIITEELAEWARNCDEYISFGEIPTVGFVNWITWENLSSPSSILPSCFLDIYTLGNYRKWIKQDRNQQNLDPDTIRSRVFEFTKLLCGTQENLFYPLRELVLKPGLQFWGYTWNAEQIFGGEYGGSLYT
;
A
#
# COMPACT_ATOMS: atom_id res chain seq x y z
N MET A 1 -7.11 7.51 -26.35
CA MET A 1 -5.79 8.05 -26.70
C MET A 1 -5.18 7.12 -27.74
N ALA A 2 -4.68 7.66 -28.86
CA ALA A 2 -4.08 6.84 -29.91
C ALA A 2 -2.85 6.11 -29.35
N ASP A 3 -2.70 4.86 -29.76
CA ASP A 3 -1.70 3.87 -29.34
C ASP A 3 -0.29 4.31 -29.80
N LEU A 4 0.26 5.34 -29.13
CA LEU A 4 1.51 6.03 -29.47
C LEU A 4 2.70 5.07 -29.70
N PRO A 5 2.89 4.01 -28.89
CA PRO A 5 3.94 3.02 -29.12
C PRO A 5 3.77 2.27 -30.45
N ARG A 6 2.52 2.00 -30.83
CA ARG A 6 2.19 1.28 -32.06
C ARG A 6 2.31 2.18 -33.29
N VAL A 7 1.89 3.44 -33.18
CA VAL A 7 2.08 4.46 -34.23
C VAL A 7 3.58 4.75 -34.44
N PHE A 8 4.35 4.84 -33.36
CA PHE A 8 5.80 5.04 -33.43
C PHE A 8 6.52 3.82 -34.02
N GLY A 9 6.17 2.61 -33.59
CA GLY A 9 6.68 1.37 -34.17
C GLY A 9 6.41 1.28 -35.68
N HIS A 10 5.21 1.64 -36.13
CA HIS A 10 4.87 1.71 -37.55
C HIS A 10 5.64 2.81 -38.31
N LEU A 11 5.90 3.96 -37.69
CA LEU A 11 6.67 5.05 -38.29
C LEU A 11 8.14 4.64 -38.47
N VAL A 12 8.76 4.08 -37.43
CA VAL A 12 10.15 3.58 -37.46
C VAL A 12 10.30 2.46 -38.50
N GLN A 13 9.35 1.52 -38.53
CA GLN A 13 9.38 0.42 -39.49
C GLN A 13 9.13 0.89 -40.93
N SER A 14 8.26 1.88 -41.13
CA SER A 14 8.03 2.52 -42.43
C SER A 14 9.30 3.21 -42.95
N GLU A 15 9.98 4.00 -42.11
CA GLU A 15 11.20 4.70 -42.53
C GLU A 15 12.38 3.74 -42.74
N LEU A 16 12.54 2.71 -41.89
CA LEU A 16 13.57 1.68 -42.09
C LEU A 16 13.31 0.83 -43.35
N SER A 17 12.05 0.61 -43.74
CA SER A 17 11.70 -0.13 -44.96
C SER A 17 12.01 0.63 -46.25
N LYS A 18 12.19 1.96 -46.17
CA LYS A 18 12.59 2.82 -47.30
C LYS A 18 14.11 2.91 -47.48
N ALA A 19 14.88 2.43 -46.51
CA ALA A 19 16.33 2.41 -46.61
C ALA A 19 16.77 1.42 -47.71
N PRO A 20 17.52 1.86 -48.74
CA PRO A 20 17.94 0.99 -49.83
C PRO A 20 18.88 -0.13 -49.33
N CYS A 21 18.66 -1.37 -49.81
CA CYS A 21 19.58 -2.48 -49.58
C CYS A 21 20.89 -2.19 -50.34
N THR A 22 21.90 -1.77 -49.59
CA THR A 22 23.15 -1.13 -50.00
C THR A 22 23.91 -1.83 -51.11
N ASN A 23 24.30 -1.12 -52.17
CA ASN A 23 25.46 -1.46 -53.03
C ASN A 23 26.19 -0.25 -53.66
N THR A 24 25.77 1.00 -53.42
CA THR A 24 26.46 2.21 -53.95
C THR A 24 26.69 3.30 -52.90
N HIS A 25 27.60 4.24 -53.20
CA HIS A 25 27.92 5.38 -52.33
C HIS A 25 26.72 6.34 -52.13
N GLU A 26 25.83 6.42 -53.12
CA GLU A 26 24.62 7.25 -53.07
C GLU A 26 23.53 6.63 -52.18
N ASP A 27 23.47 5.29 -52.13
CA ASP A 27 22.62 4.55 -51.17
C ASP A 27 23.07 4.79 -49.73
N LEU A 28 24.38 4.90 -49.49
CA LEU A 28 24.94 5.17 -48.17
C LEU A 28 24.57 6.57 -47.67
N HIS A 29 24.64 7.59 -48.53
CA HIS A 29 24.17 8.94 -48.21
C HIS A 29 22.68 8.97 -47.89
N THR A 30 21.87 8.27 -48.69
CA THR A 30 20.43 8.17 -48.47
C THR A 30 20.11 7.49 -47.13
N ALA A 31 20.85 6.44 -46.76
CA ALA A 31 20.72 5.77 -45.47
C ALA A 31 21.10 6.68 -44.28
N ILE A 32 22.17 7.47 -44.41
CA ILE A 32 22.60 8.45 -43.39
C ILE A 32 21.54 9.53 -43.19
N ASP A 33 20.96 10.05 -44.27
CA ASP A 33 19.90 11.06 -44.19
C ASP A 33 18.62 10.51 -43.55
N THR A 34 18.29 9.25 -43.86
CA THR A 34 17.13 8.54 -43.27
C THR A 34 17.32 8.33 -41.77
N LEU A 35 18.51 7.88 -41.35
CA LEU A 35 18.85 7.72 -39.93
C LEU A 35 18.86 9.07 -39.20
N SER A 36 19.35 10.13 -39.83
CA SER A 36 19.34 11.48 -39.25
C SER A 36 17.94 12.07 -39.13
N GLY A 37 17.03 11.70 -40.03
CA GLY A 37 15.60 12.02 -39.93
C GLY A 37 14.94 11.27 -38.77
N LEU A 38 15.26 9.98 -38.62
CA LEU A 38 14.77 9.15 -37.52
C LEU A 38 15.24 9.68 -36.16
N THR A 39 16.51 10.04 -36.03
CA THR A 39 17.07 10.61 -34.80
C THR A 39 16.34 11.89 -34.41
N ARG A 40 16.10 12.81 -35.34
CA ARG A 40 15.33 14.04 -35.07
C ARG A 40 13.89 13.77 -34.65
N ALA A 41 13.24 12.76 -35.24
CA ALA A 41 11.89 12.36 -34.85
C ALA A 41 11.88 11.78 -33.42
N CYS A 42 12.87 10.95 -33.07
CA CYS A 42 13.05 10.44 -31.71
C CYS A 42 13.30 11.56 -30.71
N GLU A 43 14.17 12.52 -31.03
CA GLU A 43 14.47 13.69 -30.18
C GLU A 43 13.25 14.58 -29.95
N SER A 44 12.43 14.78 -30.99
CA SER A 44 11.16 15.52 -30.87
C SER A 44 10.16 14.80 -29.97
N VAL A 45 10.02 13.48 -30.10
CA VAL A 45 9.14 12.68 -29.22
C VAL A 45 9.67 12.68 -27.78
N LEU A 46 10.99 12.58 -27.59
CA LEU A 46 11.60 12.67 -26.26
C LEU A 46 11.33 14.04 -25.64
N SER A 47 11.48 15.12 -26.41
CA SER A 47 11.20 16.50 -25.96
C SER A 47 9.73 16.67 -25.60
N ASP A 48 8.80 16.15 -26.42
CA ASP A 48 7.36 16.14 -26.12
C ASP A 48 7.04 15.33 -24.85
N ILE A 49 7.72 14.20 -24.62
CA ILE A 49 7.54 13.39 -23.41
C ILE A 49 8.11 14.11 -22.18
N ILE A 50 9.24 14.79 -22.30
CA ILE A 50 9.84 15.61 -21.25
C ILE A 50 8.93 16.80 -20.92
N GLU A 51 8.45 17.53 -21.94
CA GLU A 51 7.51 18.64 -21.77
C GLU A 51 6.15 18.19 -21.19
N ARG A 52 5.71 16.96 -21.48
CA ARG A 52 4.52 16.36 -20.86
C ARG A 52 4.79 15.81 -19.46
N GLY A 53 5.99 15.33 -19.19
CA GLY A 53 6.45 14.89 -17.87
C GLY A 53 6.61 16.05 -16.90
N ASP A 54 7.01 17.22 -17.40
CA ASP A 54 7.15 18.48 -16.66
C ASP A 54 5.83 19.28 -16.56
N ASN A 55 4.72 18.75 -17.10
CA ASN A 55 3.40 19.36 -16.97
C ASN A 55 2.61 18.66 -15.84
N PRO A 56 2.57 19.19 -14.60
CA PRO A 56 1.95 18.54 -13.44
C PRO A 56 0.42 18.39 -13.52
N ASN A 57 -0.19 18.74 -14.66
CA ASN A 57 -1.64 18.89 -14.83
C ASN A 57 -2.31 17.81 -15.69
N LEU A 58 -1.61 16.76 -16.11
CA LEU A 58 -2.24 15.66 -16.89
C LEU A 58 -2.85 14.52 -16.06
N CYS A 59 -2.98 14.69 -14.74
CA CYS A 59 -3.79 13.84 -13.87
C CYS A 59 -4.60 14.67 -12.87
N GLN A 60 -5.41 15.60 -13.38
CA GLN A 60 -6.45 16.28 -12.59
C GLN A 60 -7.83 16.02 -13.21
N THR A 61 -8.27 14.77 -13.16
CA THR A 61 -9.70 14.50 -12.95
C THR A 61 -9.97 14.76 -11.47
N THR A 62 -10.82 15.74 -11.22
CA THR A 62 -11.21 16.27 -9.91
C THR A 62 -11.94 15.21 -9.05
N LYS A 63 -11.17 14.36 -8.37
CA LYS A 63 -11.48 13.93 -7.00
C LYS A 63 -10.43 14.60 -6.11
N ALA A 64 -10.80 15.16 -4.97
CA ALA A 64 -9.84 15.70 -4.01
C ALA A 64 -8.76 14.64 -3.77
N LYS A 65 -7.51 14.92 -4.18
CA LYS A 65 -6.40 13.98 -4.05
C LYS A 65 -6.22 13.75 -2.56
N ARG A 66 -6.62 12.57 -2.08
CA ARG A 66 -6.45 12.17 -0.68
C ARG A 66 -4.96 12.32 -0.37
N SER A 67 -4.62 12.94 0.75
CA SER A 67 -3.23 13.07 1.17
C SER A 67 -2.65 11.69 1.44
N ASP A 68 -1.46 11.44 0.90
CA ASP A 68 -0.67 10.24 1.19
C ASP A 68 -0.56 9.97 2.71
N PRO A 69 -0.61 8.69 3.13
CA PRO A 69 -0.53 8.37 4.54
C PRO A 69 0.87 8.65 5.10
N HIS A 70 0.95 8.91 6.40
CA HIS A 70 2.25 9.03 7.07
C HIS A 70 2.88 7.66 7.35
N PHE A 71 2.05 6.67 7.65
CA PHE A 71 2.47 5.34 8.05
C PHE A 71 1.72 4.26 7.29
N LEU A 72 2.41 3.14 7.06
CA LEU A 72 1.81 1.89 6.60
C LEU A 72 2.03 0.82 7.66
N PHE A 73 1.02 -0.01 7.85
CA PHE A 73 0.98 -1.07 8.83
C PHE A 73 0.82 -2.42 8.15
N ARG A 74 1.50 -3.44 8.68
CA ARG A 74 1.40 -4.81 8.18
C ARG A 74 1.29 -5.79 9.33
N ALA A 75 0.21 -6.55 9.33
CA ALA A 75 0.09 -7.76 10.12
C ALA A 75 0.98 -8.85 9.49
N HIS A 76 1.91 -9.42 10.27
CA HIS A 76 2.89 -10.37 9.75
C HIS A 76 3.03 -11.57 10.68
N LYS A 77 3.35 -12.73 10.09
CA LYS A 77 3.67 -13.97 10.78
C LYS A 77 5.07 -14.39 10.38
N ARG A 78 5.85 -14.92 11.33
CA ARG A 78 7.21 -15.40 11.08
C ARG A 78 7.57 -16.61 11.94
N ILE A 79 8.58 -17.34 11.49
CA ILE A 79 9.22 -18.44 12.24
C ILE A 79 10.63 -17.99 12.62
N GLY A 80 11.00 -18.14 13.89
CA GLY A 80 12.35 -17.84 14.41
C GLY A 80 12.51 -16.45 15.06
N GLY A 81 13.65 -16.26 15.74
CA GLY A 81 14.00 -15.01 16.43
C GLY A 81 14.86 -14.06 15.59
N GLY A 82 14.64 -12.75 15.69
CA GLY A 82 15.42 -11.72 14.97
C GLY A 82 14.61 -10.44 14.70
N GLN A 83 15.09 -9.57 13.81
CA GLN A 83 14.26 -8.52 13.20
C GLN A 83 13.48 -9.13 12.01
N PRO A 84 12.19 -8.81 11.82
CA PRO A 84 11.43 -9.33 10.69
C PRO A 84 11.97 -8.74 9.37
N VAL A 85 12.02 -9.59 8.35
CA VAL A 85 12.33 -9.20 6.97
C VAL A 85 11.05 -9.26 6.15
N PHE A 86 10.79 -8.20 5.38
CA PHE A 86 9.54 -8.06 4.63
C PHE A 86 9.82 -8.12 3.14
N THR A 87 10.14 -9.33 2.68
CA THR A 87 10.30 -9.65 1.26
C THR A 87 9.00 -10.25 0.71
N PRO A 88 8.60 -9.90 -0.52
CA PRO A 88 7.61 -10.70 -1.24
C PRO A 88 8.14 -12.13 -1.43
N GLU A 89 7.25 -13.10 -1.56
CA GLU A 89 7.68 -14.50 -1.69
C GLU A 89 8.41 -14.77 -3.02
N ILE A 90 8.10 -13.99 -4.05
CA ILE A 90 8.94 -13.84 -5.24
C ILE A 90 9.42 -12.40 -5.32
N ASN A 91 10.72 -12.21 -5.06
CA ASN A 91 11.34 -10.91 -5.22
C ASN A 91 11.49 -10.57 -6.70
N LEU A 92 10.75 -9.55 -7.12
CA LEU A 92 10.81 -9.01 -8.46
C LEU A 92 10.84 -7.48 -8.35
N GLU A 93 11.89 -6.90 -8.92
CA GLU A 93 12.06 -5.46 -8.96
C GLU A 93 11.08 -4.85 -9.97
N PHE A 94 10.44 -3.75 -9.61
CA PHE A 94 9.56 -2.99 -10.52
C PHE A 94 10.39 -2.08 -11.44
N ASP A 95 11.38 -2.68 -12.11
CA ASP A 95 12.35 -1.97 -12.93
C ASP A 95 11.80 -1.63 -14.34
N GLN A 96 12.63 -1.03 -15.18
CA GLN A 96 12.24 -0.74 -16.57
C GLN A 96 11.94 -2.02 -17.35
N ARG A 97 12.70 -3.10 -17.12
CA ARG A 97 12.53 -4.35 -17.83
C ARG A 97 11.14 -4.94 -17.54
N PHE A 98 10.77 -5.05 -16.28
CA PHE A 98 9.45 -5.53 -15.87
C PHE A 98 8.34 -4.69 -16.49
N ARG A 99 8.44 -3.36 -16.41
CA ARG A 99 7.45 -2.44 -17.00
C ARG A 99 7.31 -2.59 -18.53
N CYS A 100 8.38 -2.98 -19.22
CA CYS A 100 8.35 -3.20 -20.67
C CYS A 100 7.87 -4.60 -21.08
N THR A 101 8.03 -5.60 -20.22
CA THR A 101 7.68 -7.00 -20.56
C THR A 101 6.34 -7.47 -20.00
N THR A 102 5.85 -6.83 -18.94
CA THR A 102 4.62 -7.21 -18.26
C THR A 102 3.45 -6.37 -18.75
N SER A 103 2.41 -7.01 -19.26
CA SER A 103 1.20 -6.30 -19.64
C SER A 103 0.42 -5.85 -18.41
N THR A 104 -0.39 -4.80 -18.57
CA THR A 104 -1.35 -4.36 -17.56
C THR A 104 -2.28 -5.48 -17.11
N ASP A 105 -2.70 -6.35 -18.03
CA ASP A 105 -3.63 -7.45 -17.74
C ASP A 105 -2.96 -8.51 -16.87
N ASP A 106 -1.69 -8.85 -17.16
CA ASP A 106 -0.90 -9.78 -16.34
C ASP A 106 -0.67 -9.21 -14.93
N LEU A 107 -0.36 -7.92 -14.83
CA LEU A 107 -0.22 -7.22 -13.54
C LEU A 107 -1.52 -7.26 -12.72
N ALA A 108 -2.65 -6.94 -13.35
CA ALA A 108 -3.97 -6.95 -12.71
C ALA A 108 -4.39 -8.36 -12.29
N GLN A 109 -4.09 -9.37 -13.09
CA GLN A 109 -4.35 -10.77 -12.75
C GLN A 109 -3.52 -11.23 -11.56
N ARG A 110 -2.23 -10.87 -11.51
CA ARG A 110 -1.36 -11.15 -10.35
C ARG A 110 -1.90 -10.47 -9.09
N LEU A 111 -2.37 -9.23 -9.19
CA LEU A 111 -2.99 -8.51 -8.08
C LEU A 111 -4.28 -9.21 -7.62
N ALA A 112 -5.14 -9.64 -8.54
CA ALA A 112 -6.36 -10.39 -8.21
C ALA A 112 -6.05 -11.67 -7.41
N VAL A 113 -5.02 -12.42 -7.84
CA VAL A 113 -4.54 -13.60 -7.11
C VAL A 113 -4.02 -13.23 -5.72
N HIS A 114 -3.28 -12.13 -5.60
CA HIS A 114 -2.77 -11.66 -4.31
C HIS A 114 -3.87 -11.25 -3.34
N LEU A 115 -4.86 -10.47 -3.80
CA LEU A 115 -6.00 -10.06 -2.98
C LEU A 115 -6.86 -11.25 -2.55
N ASN A 116 -6.98 -12.28 -3.40
CA ASN A 116 -7.73 -13.49 -3.08
C ASN A 116 -6.88 -14.59 -2.41
N LYS A 117 -5.62 -14.29 -2.05
CA LYS A 117 -4.63 -15.27 -1.58
C LYS A 117 -5.19 -16.17 -0.47
N PHE A 118 -5.76 -15.56 0.58
CA PHE A 118 -6.27 -16.30 1.73
C PHE A 118 -7.35 -17.32 1.36
N ASN A 119 -8.30 -16.96 0.49
CA ASN A 119 -9.35 -17.87 0.06
C ASN A 119 -8.79 -18.99 -0.83
N LEU A 120 -7.85 -18.65 -1.72
CA LEU A 120 -7.20 -19.63 -2.58
C LEU A 120 -6.39 -20.65 -1.77
N GLU A 121 -5.62 -20.19 -0.77
CA GLU A 121 -4.86 -21.08 0.13
C GLU A 121 -5.78 -22.02 0.90
N ARG A 122 -6.93 -21.54 1.37
CA ARG A 122 -7.94 -22.37 2.04
C ARG A 122 -8.63 -23.37 1.13
N GLN A 123 -8.88 -23.01 -0.12
CA GLN A 123 -9.57 -23.88 -1.08
C GLN A 123 -8.65 -24.95 -1.66
N LEU A 124 -7.38 -24.61 -1.87
CA LEU A 124 -6.40 -25.47 -2.52
C LEU A 124 -5.54 -26.25 -1.51
N GLU A 125 -5.57 -25.87 -0.23
CA GLU A 125 -4.69 -26.41 0.81
C GLU A 125 -3.19 -26.27 0.46
N GLU A 126 -2.87 -25.28 -0.38
CA GLU A 126 -1.53 -25.00 -0.89
C GLU A 126 -1.16 -23.54 -0.65
N LYS A 127 0.12 -23.29 -0.39
CA LYS A 127 0.63 -21.93 -0.19
C LYS A 127 0.67 -21.19 -1.53
N ILE A 128 0.03 -20.02 -1.58
CA ILE A 128 0.00 -19.18 -2.77
C ILE A 128 1.12 -18.15 -2.68
N VAL A 129 2.01 -18.21 -3.66
CA VAL A 129 3.20 -17.37 -3.74
C VAL A 129 2.88 -16.11 -4.56
N THR A 130 3.24 -14.94 -4.04
CA THR A 130 2.89 -13.66 -4.68
C THR A 130 4.08 -12.71 -4.76
N HIS A 131 3.97 -11.73 -5.65
CA HIS A 131 5.00 -10.69 -5.86
C HIS A 131 4.80 -9.46 -4.98
N PHE A 132 3.75 -9.46 -4.16
CA PHE A 132 3.29 -8.26 -3.47
C PHE A 132 3.36 -8.44 -1.96
N VAL A 133 3.53 -7.31 -1.29
CA VAL A 133 3.44 -7.21 0.16
C VAL A 133 2.29 -6.27 0.52
N SER A 134 1.19 -6.84 1.03
CA SER A 134 0.05 -6.09 1.59
C SER A 134 0.41 -5.23 2.80
N MET A 135 -0.09 -4.00 2.79
CA MET A 135 0.00 -3.02 3.87
C MET A 135 -1.27 -2.14 3.88
N SER A 136 -1.55 -1.50 5.01
CA SER A 136 -2.67 -0.56 5.13
C SER A 136 -2.29 0.62 6.04
N PRO A 137 -2.74 1.85 5.76
CA PRO A 137 -2.60 2.98 6.68
C PRO A 137 -3.66 2.98 7.79
N GLN A 138 -4.66 2.10 7.73
CA GLN A 138 -5.70 1.98 8.75
C GLN A 138 -5.19 1.13 9.92
N LEU A 139 -4.80 1.80 10.99
CA LEU A 139 -4.27 1.17 12.20
C LEU A 139 -5.25 0.13 12.77
N GLU A 140 -6.54 0.47 12.83
CA GLU A 140 -7.59 -0.40 13.35
C GLU A 140 -7.73 -1.70 12.56
N TRP A 141 -7.64 -1.60 11.24
CA TRP A 141 -7.68 -2.76 10.36
C TRP A 141 -6.43 -3.61 10.52
N ALA A 142 -5.25 -2.99 10.55
CA ALA A 142 -3.99 -3.73 10.68
C ALA A 142 -3.91 -4.45 12.03
N PHE A 143 -4.43 -3.85 13.10
CA PHE A 143 -4.59 -4.51 14.39
C PHE A 143 -5.51 -5.72 14.33
N HIS A 144 -6.70 -5.55 13.74
CA HIS A 144 -7.67 -6.64 13.60
C HIS A 144 -7.07 -7.80 12.81
N ALA A 145 -6.42 -7.49 11.68
CA ALA A 145 -5.73 -8.46 10.84
C ALA A 145 -4.54 -9.14 11.54
N THR A 146 -3.90 -8.48 12.51
CA THR A 146 -2.84 -9.09 13.35
C THR A 146 -3.45 -10.07 14.34
N GLY A 147 -4.58 -9.70 14.97
CA GLY A 147 -5.30 -10.56 15.91
C GLY A 147 -5.84 -11.84 15.26
N GLN A 148 -6.40 -11.73 14.05
CA GLN A 148 -6.83 -12.89 13.27
C GLN A 148 -5.67 -13.83 12.96
N ARG A 149 -4.54 -13.28 12.50
CA ARG A 149 -3.33 -14.07 12.24
C ARG A 149 -2.81 -14.76 13.49
N TRP A 150 -2.92 -14.13 14.67
CA TRP A 150 -2.54 -14.73 15.94
C TRP A 150 -3.42 -15.93 16.30
N GLN A 151 -4.72 -15.87 16.03
CA GLN A 151 -5.64 -16.99 16.25
C GLN A 151 -5.34 -18.18 15.33
N GLU A 152 -4.80 -17.92 14.14
CA GLU A 152 -4.48 -18.90 13.09
C GLU A 152 -2.98 -19.24 13.02
N LYS A 153 -2.20 -18.94 14.06
CA LYS A 153 -0.75 -19.17 14.05
C LYS A 153 -0.40 -20.59 14.46
N ASP A 154 0.68 -21.10 13.89
CA ASP A 154 1.29 -22.33 14.40
C ASP A 154 2.07 -22.08 15.71
N PRO A 155 2.27 -23.11 16.56
CA PRO A 155 2.92 -22.93 17.87
C PRO A 155 4.34 -22.34 17.82
N ASP A 156 5.07 -22.54 16.72
CA ASP A 156 6.41 -22.04 16.46
C ASP A 156 6.43 -20.66 15.76
N GLU A 157 5.26 -20.13 15.40
CA GLU A 157 5.10 -18.82 14.78
C GLU A 157 4.94 -17.70 15.80
N GLU A 158 5.57 -16.58 15.49
CA GLU A 158 5.34 -15.29 16.13
C GLU A 158 4.52 -14.40 15.19
N VAL A 159 3.53 -13.70 15.75
CA VAL A 159 2.66 -12.77 15.01
C VAL A 159 2.80 -11.39 15.61
N GLY A 160 2.80 -10.38 14.75
CA GLY A 160 2.93 -9.00 15.20
C GLY A 160 2.57 -8.00 14.12
N LEU A 161 2.65 -6.74 14.52
CA LEU A 161 2.40 -5.57 13.70
C LEU A 161 3.74 -4.93 13.32
N ALA A 162 3.98 -4.79 12.03
CA ALA A 162 5.07 -4.01 11.48
C ALA A 162 4.57 -2.62 11.12
N ILE A 163 5.39 -1.61 11.40
CA ILE A 163 5.10 -0.20 11.15
C ILE A 163 6.18 0.34 10.23
N PHE A 164 5.76 1.04 9.18
CA PHE A 164 6.66 1.66 8.21
C PHE A 164 6.32 3.13 8.03
N TYR A 165 7.35 3.95 7.81
CA TYR A 165 7.20 5.36 7.48
C TYR A 165 7.11 5.53 5.96
N PHE A 166 5.92 5.88 5.49
CA PHE A 166 5.57 5.82 4.07
C PHE A 166 6.47 6.70 3.19
N LYS A 167 6.74 7.94 3.63
CA LYS A 167 7.56 8.88 2.86
C LYS A 167 8.99 8.40 2.65
N ILE A 168 9.57 7.68 3.60
CA ILE A 168 10.92 7.13 3.43
C ILE A 168 10.86 5.95 2.46
N LEU A 169 9.84 5.09 2.55
CA LEU A 169 9.68 3.99 1.61
C LEU A 169 9.51 4.48 0.15
N GLN A 170 8.74 5.55 -0.07
CA GLN A 170 8.56 6.14 -1.40
C GLN A 170 9.85 6.70 -2.03
N GLN A 171 10.86 7.00 -1.21
CA GLN A 171 12.14 7.55 -1.69
C GLN A 171 13.13 6.46 -2.11
N ASP A 172 12.87 5.19 -1.78
CA ASP A 172 13.74 4.09 -2.15
C ASP A 172 13.43 3.63 -3.59
N PRO A 173 14.42 3.66 -4.51
CA PRO A 173 14.20 3.34 -5.92
C PRO A 173 13.96 1.85 -6.19
N ASN A 174 14.23 0.96 -5.22
CA ASN A 174 14.11 -0.49 -5.40
C ASN A 174 12.72 -1.03 -5.03
N ILE A 175 11.88 -0.18 -4.44
CA ILE A 175 10.52 -0.51 -4.04
C ILE A 175 9.53 0.37 -4.79
N ALA A 176 8.48 -0.24 -5.34
CA ALA A 176 7.34 0.48 -5.86
C ALA A 176 6.13 0.20 -4.97
N ILE A 177 5.51 1.25 -4.43
CA ILE A 177 4.30 1.13 -3.62
C ILE A 177 3.13 1.71 -4.39
N PHE A 178 2.06 0.92 -4.49
CA PHE A 178 0.82 1.34 -5.12
C PHE A 178 -0.33 1.25 -4.15
N ARG A 179 -1.17 2.27 -4.14
CA ARG A 179 -2.50 2.19 -3.55
C ARG A 179 -3.39 1.37 -4.47
N VAL A 180 -4.04 0.34 -3.95
CA VAL A 180 -4.88 -0.55 -4.77
C VAL A 180 -6.09 0.19 -5.34
N GLU A 181 -6.66 1.15 -4.61
CA GLU A 181 -7.76 1.97 -5.13
C GLU A 181 -7.40 2.70 -6.43
N ASP A 182 -6.17 3.21 -6.54
CA ASP A 182 -5.72 3.92 -7.75
C ASP A 182 -5.57 2.95 -8.94
N ILE A 183 -5.14 1.71 -8.69
CA ILE A 183 -5.11 0.64 -9.69
C ILE A 183 -6.54 0.29 -10.13
N LEU A 184 -7.48 0.17 -9.19
CA LEU A 184 -8.88 -0.14 -9.50
C LEU A 184 -9.52 0.98 -10.33
N ASP A 185 -9.33 2.24 -9.96
CA ASP A 185 -9.83 3.40 -10.71
C ASP A 185 -9.24 3.42 -12.14
N PHE A 186 -7.95 3.08 -12.29
CA PHE A 186 -7.31 2.92 -13.60
C PHE A 186 -7.93 1.78 -14.42
N LEU A 187 -8.14 0.60 -13.83
CA LEU A 187 -8.76 -0.55 -14.53
C LEU A 187 -10.19 -0.25 -14.98
N ILE A 188 -10.97 0.47 -14.17
CA ILE A 188 -12.32 0.92 -14.55
C ILE A 188 -12.24 1.87 -15.76
N ALA A 189 -11.32 2.84 -15.75
CA ALA A 189 -11.13 3.76 -16.87
C ALA A 189 -10.77 3.03 -18.17
N GLU A 190 -9.98 1.96 -18.06
CA GLU A 190 -9.57 1.09 -19.17
C GLU A 190 -10.61 0.00 -19.52
N ARG A 191 -11.76 -0.05 -18.84
CA ARG A 191 -12.82 -1.09 -19.00
C ARG A 191 -12.32 -2.52 -18.77
N LYS A 192 -11.42 -2.66 -17.79
CA LYS A 192 -10.78 -3.91 -17.34
C LYS A 192 -11.13 -4.26 -15.90
N ASP A 193 -12.19 -3.66 -15.38
CA ASP A 193 -12.74 -3.89 -14.05
C ASP A 193 -13.19 -5.35 -13.82
N TYR A 194 -13.43 -6.11 -14.89
CA TYR A 194 -13.74 -7.55 -14.78
C TYR A 194 -12.59 -8.42 -14.26
N ILE A 195 -11.34 -7.94 -14.28
CA ILE A 195 -10.16 -8.74 -13.87
C ILE A 195 -10.14 -8.95 -12.34
N ILE A 196 -10.53 -7.92 -11.58
CA ILE A 196 -10.63 -7.98 -10.12
C ILE A 196 -12.11 -7.95 -9.78
N THR A 197 -12.61 -9.01 -9.16
CA THR A 197 -14.03 -9.11 -8.81
C THR A 197 -14.44 -7.98 -7.87
N GLU A 198 -15.72 -7.57 -7.91
CA GLU A 198 -16.21 -6.48 -7.07
C GLU A 198 -16.00 -6.78 -5.57
N GLU A 199 -16.14 -8.03 -5.14
CA GLU A 199 -15.87 -8.44 -3.76
C GLU A 199 -14.42 -8.13 -3.32
N LEU A 200 -13.44 -8.43 -4.17
CA LEU A 200 -12.02 -8.14 -3.89
C LEU A 200 -11.75 -6.65 -3.95
N ALA A 201 -12.37 -5.93 -4.88
CA ALA A 201 -12.26 -4.49 -5.00
C ALA A 201 -12.84 -3.78 -3.76
N GLU A 202 -14.04 -4.17 -3.31
CA GLU A 202 -14.66 -3.67 -2.08
C GLU A 202 -13.81 -3.98 -0.85
N TRP A 203 -13.28 -5.19 -0.74
CA TRP A 203 -12.37 -5.56 0.34
C TRP A 203 -11.14 -4.64 0.39
N ALA A 204 -10.46 -4.46 -0.75
CA ALA A 204 -9.25 -3.63 -0.84
C ALA A 204 -9.53 -2.15 -0.55
N ARG A 205 -10.69 -1.63 -0.98
CA ARG A 205 -11.13 -0.24 -0.66
C ARG A 205 -11.42 -0.09 0.83
N ASN A 206 -12.04 -1.09 1.46
CA ASN A 206 -12.40 -1.04 2.88
C ASN A 206 -11.18 -0.96 3.80
N CYS A 207 -10.10 -1.67 3.47
CA CYS A 207 -8.84 -1.60 4.23
C CYS A 207 -7.90 -0.48 3.77
N ASP A 208 -8.24 0.28 2.72
CA ASP A 208 -7.34 1.23 2.07
C ASP A 208 -6.00 0.56 1.73
N GLU A 209 -6.07 -0.54 0.97
CA GLU A 209 -4.95 -1.43 0.71
C GLU A 209 -3.83 -0.74 -0.10
N TYR A 210 -2.59 -0.95 0.35
CA TYR A 210 -1.37 -0.66 -0.38
C TYR A 210 -0.61 -1.96 -0.61
N ILE A 211 -0.01 -2.08 -1.79
CA ILE A 211 0.86 -3.19 -2.15
C ILE A 211 2.24 -2.64 -2.49
N SER A 212 3.30 -3.35 -2.08
CA SER A 212 4.65 -3.08 -2.58
C SER A 212 5.15 -4.17 -3.52
N PHE A 213 5.98 -3.75 -4.48
CA PHE A 213 6.91 -4.58 -5.25
C PHE A 213 8.32 -4.42 -4.71
N GLY A 214 9.08 -5.51 -4.72
CA GLY A 214 10.43 -5.53 -4.18
C GLY A 214 10.47 -5.72 -2.66
N GLU A 215 11.67 -5.96 -2.15
CA GLU A 215 11.94 -6.08 -0.72
C GLU A 215 11.74 -4.73 -0.02
N ILE A 216 10.97 -4.74 1.09
CA ILE A 216 10.79 -3.51 1.87
C ILE A 216 12.08 -3.23 2.65
N PRO A 217 12.74 -2.09 2.41
CA PRO A 217 14.01 -1.75 3.06
C PRO A 217 13.81 -1.47 4.55
N THR A 218 14.85 -1.77 5.33
CA THR A 218 14.89 -1.46 6.77
C THR A 218 14.90 0.05 7.04
N VAL A 219 15.33 0.88 6.08
CA VAL A 219 15.45 2.34 6.24
C VAL A 219 14.09 3.01 6.50
N GLY A 220 12.98 2.43 6.04
CA GLY A 220 11.62 2.91 6.33
C GLY A 220 10.91 2.16 7.45
N PHE A 221 11.56 1.17 8.08
CA PHE A 221 10.98 0.39 9.16
C PHE A 221 11.03 1.16 10.48
N VAL A 222 9.88 1.34 11.11
CA VAL A 222 9.74 2.07 12.38
C VAL A 222 9.87 1.12 13.55
N ASN A 223 8.99 0.12 13.61
CA ASN A 223 8.93 -0.82 14.72
C ASN A 223 8.24 -2.13 14.36
N TRP A 224 8.55 -3.17 15.13
CA TRP A 224 7.87 -4.46 15.12
C TRP A 224 7.38 -4.77 16.53
N ILE A 225 6.10 -5.10 16.65
CA ILE A 225 5.49 -5.30 17.94
C ILE A 225 4.73 -6.61 17.92
N THR A 226 5.10 -7.50 18.83
CA THR A 226 4.47 -8.81 18.96
C THR A 226 3.04 -8.68 19.46
N TRP A 227 2.20 -9.63 19.10
CA TRP A 227 0.81 -9.65 19.54
C TRP A 227 0.67 -9.64 21.07
N GLU A 228 1.54 -10.34 21.79
CA GLU A 228 1.53 -10.39 23.26
C GLU A 228 1.72 -9.00 23.89
N ASN A 229 2.58 -8.17 23.30
CA ASN A 229 2.76 -6.79 23.76
C ASN A 229 1.56 -5.92 23.39
N LEU A 230 1.04 -6.09 22.17
CA LEU A 230 -0.13 -5.36 21.67
C LEU A 230 -1.42 -5.68 22.45
N SER A 231 -1.56 -6.91 22.92
CA SER A 231 -2.73 -7.41 23.65
C SER A 231 -2.52 -7.44 25.17
N SER A 232 -1.45 -6.80 25.67
CA SER A 232 -1.17 -6.73 27.09
C SER A 232 -2.34 -6.10 27.88
N PRO A 233 -2.53 -6.42 29.18
CA PRO A 233 -3.61 -5.82 29.99
C PRO A 233 -3.59 -4.29 30.07
N SER A 234 -2.41 -3.69 29.87
CA SER A 234 -2.19 -2.24 29.80
C SER A 234 -2.51 -1.63 28.43
N SER A 235 -2.84 -2.45 27.44
CA SER A 235 -3.21 -2.01 26.10
C SER A 235 -4.53 -1.22 26.09
N ILE A 236 -4.71 -0.45 25.01
CA ILE A 236 -5.96 0.21 24.69
C ILE A 236 -7.00 -0.76 24.10
N LEU A 237 -6.58 -1.97 23.71
CA LEU A 237 -7.45 -2.93 23.05
C LEU A 237 -8.44 -3.54 24.05
N PRO A 238 -9.75 -3.55 23.77
CA PRO A 238 -10.71 -4.30 24.55
C PRO A 238 -10.56 -5.80 24.25
N SER A 239 -10.81 -6.64 25.25
CA SER A 239 -10.66 -8.10 25.13
C SER A 239 -11.50 -8.70 24.01
N CYS A 240 -12.70 -8.16 23.75
CA CYS A 240 -13.60 -8.60 22.68
C CYS A 240 -13.10 -8.28 21.26
N PHE A 241 -12.04 -7.48 21.11
CA PHE A 241 -11.52 -7.09 19.79
C PHE A 241 -11.08 -8.32 18.96
N LEU A 242 -10.63 -9.37 19.63
CA LEU A 242 -10.23 -10.65 19.04
C LEU A 242 -11.40 -11.56 18.67
N ASP A 243 -12.49 -11.49 19.43
CA ASP A 243 -13.60 -12.44 19.30
C ASP A 243 -14.50 -12.12 18.10
N ILE A 244 -14.34 -10.94 17.50
CA ILE A 244 -15.20 -10.46 16.43
C ILE A 244 -14.53 -10.65 15.06
N TYR A 245 -15.17 -11.46 14.21
CA TYR A 245 -14.66 -11.90 12.91
C TYR A 245 -14.39 -10.77 11.90
N THR A 246 -15.05 -9.61 12.01
CA THR A 246 -14.79 -8.47 11.12
C THR A 246 -14.78 -7.15 11.86
N LEU A 247 -13.96 -6.20 11.42
CA LEU A 247 -13.94 -4.83 11.93
C LEU A 247 -15.32 -4.15 11.80
N GLY A 248 -16.08 -4.47 10.76
CA GLY A 248 -17.46 -3.99 10.58
C GLY A 248 -18.41 -4.50 11.67
N ASN A 249 -18.32 -5.78 12.03
CA ASN A 249 -19.09 -6.34 13.13
C ASN A 249 -18.63 -5.77 14.48
N TYR A 250 -17.33 -5.51 14.64
CA TYR A 250 -16.79 -4.89 15.85
C TYR A 250 -17.36 -3.49 16.06
N ARG A 251 -17.37 -2.67 15.00
CA ARG A 251 -17.98 -1.33 15.01
C ARG A 251 -19.49 -1.36 15.31
N LYS A 252 -20.22 -2.40 14.91
CA LYS A 252 -21.64 -2.57 15.26
C LYS A 252 -21.79 -2.95 16.74
N TRP A 253 -20.99 -3.91 17.20
CA TRP A 253 -20.99 -4.38 18.58
C TRP A 253 -20.73 -3.24 19.55
N ILE A 254 -19.69 -2.42 19.32
CA ILE A 254 -19.31 -1.35 20.26
C ILE A 254 -20.31 -0.20 20.34
N LYS A 255 -21.12 -0.02 19.29
CA LYS A 255 -22.25 0.92 19.28
C LYS A 255 -23.46 0.40 20.05
N GLN A 256 -23.60 -0.92 20.15
CA GLN A 256 -24.72 -1.58 20.80
C GLN A 256 -24.41 -1.96 22.26
N ASP A 257 -23.14 -2.24 22.57
CA ASP A 257 -22.73 -2.62 23.91
C ASP A 257 -22.75 -1.41 24.85
N ARG A 258 -23.51 -1.56 25.93
CA ARG A 258 -23.62 -0.57 27.02
C ARG A 258 -22.54 -0.75 28.08
N ASN A 259 -21.75 -1.82 28.01
CA ASN A 259 -20.68 -2.14 28.95
C ASN A 259 -19.32 -1.58 28.49
N GLN A 260 -19.30 -0.37 27.95
CA GLN A 260 -18.07 0.36 27.71
C GLN A 260 -17.30 0.51 29.03
N GLN A 261 -15.98 0.37 28.97
CA GLN A 261 -15.12 0.45 30.14
C GLN A 261 -15.17 1.87 30.70
N ASN A 262 -15.81 2.02 31.87
CA ASN A 262 -15.84 3.28 32.61
C ASN A 262 -14.55 3.44 33.42
N LEU A 263 -13.44 3.66 32.73
CA LEU A 263 -12.17 4.00 33.34
C LEU A 263 -12.10 5.50 33.61
N ASP A 264 -11.32 5.89 34.61
CA ASP A 264 -11.03 7.29 34.85
C ASP A 264 -10.17 7.89 33.70
N PRO A 265 -10.30 9.21 33.43
CA PRO A 265 -9.55 9.88 32.37
C PRO A 265 -8.03 9.73 32.44
N ASP A 266 -7.45 9.67 33.64
CA ASP A 266 -6.00 9.58 33.82
C ASP A 266 -5.49 8.20 33.43
N THR A 267 -6.23 7.14 33.77
CA THR A 267 -5.95 5.78 33.29
C THR A 267 -6.03 5.70 31.77
N ILE A 268 -7.05 6.28 31.15
CA ILE A 268 -7.19 6.27 29.67
C ILE A 268 -6.02 7.03 29.03
N ARG A 269 -5.67 8.21 29.55
CA ARG A 269 -4.50 8.98 29.09
C ARG A 269 -3.22 8.16 29.19
N SER A 270 -3.01 7.48 30.32
CA SER A 270 -1.84 6.62 30.52
C SER A 270 -1.80 5.47 29.52
N ARG A 271 -2.93 4.81 29.25
CA ARG A 271 -2.97 3.70 28.27
C ARG A 271 -2.70 4.17 26.85
N VAL A 272 -3.31 5.27 26.42
CA VAL A 272 -3.05 5.86 25.10
C VAL A 272 -1.57 6.24 24.97
N PHE A 273 -1.00 6.83 26.01
CA PHE A 273 0.40 7.25 26.04
C PHE A 273 1.36 6.06 25.95
N GLU A 274 1.19 5.04 26.80
CA GLU A 274 2.04 3.85 26.79
C GLU A 274 1.87 3.01 25.52
N PHE A 275 0.65 2.91 24.99
CA PHE A 275 0.41 2.27 23.70
C PHE A 275 1.09 3.03 22.55
N THR A 276 1.01 4.36 22.55
CA THR A 276 1.71 5.17 21.54
C THR A 276 3.21 4.97 21.64
N LYS A 277 3.80 4.99 22.85
CA LYS A 277 5.22 4.68 23.04
C LYS A 277 5.59 3.31 22.47
N LEU A 278 4.75 2.31 22.72
CA LEU A 278 4.93 0.97 22.16
C LEU A 278 4.94 1.01 20.62
N LEU A 279 4.06 1.80 19.99
CA LEU A 279 4.08 2.01 18.53
C LEU A 279 5.38 2.66 18.04
N CYS A 280 5.85 3.70 18.73
CA CYS A 280 7.03 4.46 18.33
C CYS A 280 8.35 3.69 18.49
N GLY A 281 8.40 2.71 19.39
CA GLY A 281 9.65 2.04 19.74
C GLY A 281 10.68 3.03 20.25
N THR A 282 11.86 3.07 19.62
CA THR A 282 12.95 4.00 19.98
C THR A 282 12.83 5.38 19.31
N GLN A 283 11.84 5.60 18.44
CA GLN A 283 11.71 6.82 17.63
C GLN A 283 10.74 7.83 18.25
N GLU A 284 11.18 8.54 19.29
CA GLU A 284 10.32 9.47 20.06
C GLU A 284 9.70 10.60 19.21
N ASN A 285 10.37 11.02 18.13
CA ASN A 285 9.85 12.05 17.21
C ASN A 285 8.58 11.61 16.47
N LEU A 286 8.24 10.32 16.47
CA LEU A 286 7.02 9.78 15.86
C LEU A 286 5.84 9.71 16.84
N PHE A 287 6.02 10.12 18.10
CA PHE A 287 5.00 10.04 19.14
C PHE A 287 3.70 10.74 18.77
N TYR A 288 3.75 12.01 18.41
CA TYR A 288 2.53 12.78 18.11
C TYR A 288 1.78 12.26 16.88
N PRO A 289 2.44 12.01 15.71
CA PRO A 289 1.76 11.45 14.56
C PRO A 289 1.11 10.08 14.82
N LEU A 290 1.75 9.20 15.59
CA LEU A 290 1.17 7.89 15.94
C LEU A 290 0.05 8.01 16.97
N ARG A 291 0.15 8.94 17.93
CA ARG A 291 -0.93 9.25 18.88
C ARG A 291 -2.19 9.70 18.15
N GLU A 292 -2.05 10.56 17.15
CA GLU A 292 -3.18 11.00 16.32
C GLU A 292 -3.88 9.84 15.64
N LEU A 293 -3.12 8.89 15.08
CA LEU A 293 -3.70 7.68 14.48
C LEU A 293 -4.43 6.80 15.50
N VAL A 294 -3.89 6.67 16.71
CA VAL A 294 -4.56 5.97 17.82
C VAL A 294 -5.88 6.65 18.20
N LEU A 295 -5.92 7.98 18.21
CA LEU A 295 -7.11 8.74 18.61
C LEU A 295 -8.14 8.93 17.49
N LYS A 296 -7.72 8.82 16.22
CA LYS A 296 -8.54 9.04 15.02
C LYS A 296 -9.88 8.27 15.00
N PRO A 297 -9.97 6.97 15.34
CA PRO A 297 -11.26 6.27 15.39
C PRO A 297 -12.18 6.73 16.54
N GLY A 298 -11.67 7.54 17.47
CA GLY A 298 -12.32 7.95 18.70
C GLY A 298 -12.15 6.92 19.81
N LEU A 299 -12.14 7.38 21.06
CA LEU A 299 -11.94 6.52 22.24
C LEU A 299 -13.05 5.47 22.44
N GLN A 300 -14.26 5.75 21.95
CA GLN A 300 -15.35 4.78 21.92
C GLN A 300 -15.03 3.56 21.07
N PHE A 301 -14.26 3.72 20.00
CA PHE A 301 -13.80 2.58 19.21
C PHE A 301 -12.91 1.65 20.05
N TRP A 302 -12.18 2.16 21.04
CA TRP A 302 -11.38 1.35 21.96
C TRP A 302 -12.18 0.83 23.18
N GLY A 303 -13.48 1.11 23.22
CA GLY A 303 -14.38 0.65 24.27
C GLY A 303 -14.47 1.58 25.47
N TYR A 304 -14.03 2.84 25.36
CA TYR A 304 -14.11 3.82 26.43
C TYR A 304 -15.33 4.74 26.28
N THR A 305 -15.94 5.10 27.40
CA THR A 305 -17.14 5.98 27.46
C THR A 305 -16.84 7.45 27.14
N TRP A 306 -15.59 7.86 27.31
CA TRP A 306 -15.14 9.24 27.13
C TRP A 306 -14.90 9.57 25.66
N ASN A 307 -15.00 10.85 25.30
CA ASN A 307 -14.52 11.34 24.01
C ASN A 307 -13.07 11.87 24.14
N ALA A 308 -12.36 11.98 23.02
CA ALA A 308 -10.96 12.40 23.01
C ALA A 308 -10.79 13.85 23.52
N GLU A 309 -11.73 14.74 23.17
CA GLU A 309 -11.69 16.16 23.58
C GLU A 309 -11.80 16.33 25.11
N GLN A 310 -12.61 15.52 25.79
CA GLN A 310 -12.76 15.55 27.25
C GLN A 310 -11.47 15.17 27.98
N ILE A 311 -10.64 14.31 27.38
CA ILE A 311 -9.41 13.80 27.99
C ILE A 311 -8.18 14.59 27.55
N PHE A 312 -8.18 15.09 26.31
CA PHE A 312 -7.01 15.67 25.65
C PHE A 312 -7.23 17.09 25.09
N GLY A 313 -8.40 17.69 25.23
CA GLY A 313 -8.80 18.96 24.60
C GLY A 313 -7.98 20.20 25.01
N GLY A 314 -7.12 20.10 26.03
CA GLY A 314 -6.13 21.14 26.35
C GLY A 314 -4.84 21.08 25.52
N GLU A 315 -4.60 19.98 24.81
CA GLU A 315 -3.37 19.71 24.02
C GLU A 315 -3.63 19.69 22.50
N TYR A 316 -4.90 19.71 22.06
CA TYR A 316 -5.33 19.54 20.67
C TYR A 316 -6.02 20.81 20.12
N GLY A 317 -5.22 21.74 19.60
CA GLY A 317 -5.70 22.92 18.87
C GLY A 317 -5.87 22.71 17.36
N GLY A 318 -6.18 21.48 16.91
CA GLY A 318 -6.33 21.12 15.50
C GLY A 318 -7.46 20.14 15.29
N SER A 319 -8.41 20.50 14.42
CA SER A 319 -9.64 19.77 14.09
C SER A 319 -9.40 18.27 13.83
N LEU A 320 -10.00 17.41 14.66
CA LEU A 320 -10.05 15.95 14.47
C LEU A 320 -11.10 15.51 13.43
N TYR A 321 -11.71 16.46 12.71
CA TYR A 321 -12.76 16.20 11.73
C TYR A 321 -12.48 16.92 10.41
N THR A 322 -11.52 16.41 9.64
CA THR A 322 -11.47 16.56 8.17
C THR A 322 -10.96 15.29 7.54
#